data_AF-A0A2H9SX54-F1
#
_entry.id   AF-A0A2H9SX54-F1
#
_cell.length_a   1.000
_cell.length_b   1.000
_cell.length_c   1.000
_cell.angle_alpha   90.00
_cell.angle_beta   90.00
_cell.angle_gamma   90.00
#
_symmetry.space_group_name_H-M   'P 1'
#
loop_
_entity.id
_entity.type
_entity.pdbx_description
1 polymer ?
#
loop_
_entity_poly.entity_id
_entity_poly.type
_entity_poly.pdbx_seq_one_letter_code
_entity_poly.pdbx_strand_id
1 'polypeptide(L)'
;MSTKQNQQSRVRVVIECSLDERACIKMLAARKHMTISEYFLDMAKEDMANKAKLPNKKTLAAMKELDEGGGHSFGSLEDFWEQMGIDPNA
;
A
#
# COMPACT_ATOMS: atom_id res chain seq x y z
N MET A 1 -0.68 -35.53 1.54
CA MET A 1 -0.34 -34.19 0.99
C MET A 1 -0.24 -33.22 2.15
N SER A 2 0.96 -32.78 2.52
CA SER A 2 1.16 -31.89 3.67
C SER A 2 1.18 -30.44 3.19
N THR A 3 0.21 -29.64 3.63
CA THR A 3 0.16 -28.19 3.45
C THR A 3 1.29 -27.54 4.24
N LYS A 4 2.33 -27.07 3.54
CA LYS A 4 3.34 -26.18 4.12
C LYS A 4 2.67 -24.84 4.43
N GLN A 5 2.36 -24.61 5.71
CA GLN A 5 2.04 -23.27 6.18
C GLN A 5 3.24 -22.37 5.90
N ASN A 6 3.00 -21.27 5.19
CA ASN A 6 3.97 -20.22 4.91
C ASN A 6 4.39 -19.58 6.24
N GLN A 7 5.48 -20.08 6.82
CA GLN A 7 6.10 -19.54 8.02
C GLN A 7 6.71 -18.17 7.65
N GLN A 8 5.91 -17.10 7.75
CA GLN A 8 6.42 -15.75 7.64
C GLN A 8 7.53 -15.58 8.68
N SER A 9 8.75 -15.30 8.22
CA SER A 9 9.93 -15.08 9.06
C SER A 9 9.68 -13.84 9.94
N ARG A 10 9.32 -14.05 11.21
CA ARG A 10 9.14 -12.97 12.17
C ARG A 10 10.50 -12.46 12.61
N VAL A 11 10.71 -11.15 12.53
CA VAL A 11 11.93 -10.47 12.99
C VAL A 11 11.60 -9.65 14.23
N ARG A 12 12.51 -9.64 15.21
CA ARG A 12 12.41 -8.81 16.41
C ARG A 12 13.18 -7.51 16.20
N VAL A 13 12.55 -6.38 16.52
CA VAL A 13 13.19 -5.06 16.57
C VAL A 13 13.43 -4.70 18.03
N VAL A 14 14.61 -4.18 18.33
CA VAL A 14 14.97 -3.63 19.65
C VAL A 14 15.18 -2.13 19.47
N ILE A 15 14.57 -1.34 20.35
CA ILE A 15 14.62 0.13 20.32
C ILE A 15 15.21 0.59 21.64
N GLU A 16 16.32 1.31 21.58
CA GLU A 16 16.89 2.01 22.73
C GLU A 16 16.26 3.40 22.82
N CYS A 17 15.83 3.77 24.02
CA CYS A 17 15.24 5.07 24.32
C CYS A 17 15.47 5.41 25.79
N SER A 18 15.41 6.70 26.10
CA SER A 18 15.40 7.20 27.47
C SER A 18 14.11 6.79 28.21
N LEU A 19 14.13 6.94 29.54
CA LEU A 19 12.96 6.66 30.37
C LEU A 19 11.77 7.57 30.03
N ASP A 20 12.04 8.84 29.76
CA ASP A 20 11.02 9.84 29.43
C ASP A 20 10.39 9.57 28.06
N GLU A 21 11.21 9.22 27.07
CA GLU A 21 10.73 8.79 25.75
C GLU A 21 9.84 7.56 25.88
N ARG A 22 10.27 6.54 26.64
CA ARG A 22 9.47 5.32 26.86
C ARG A 22 8.13 5.64 27.52
N ALA A 23 8.11 6.54 28.50
CA ALA A 23 6.89 6.96 29.18
C ALA A 23 5.93 7.68 28.22
N CYS A 24 6.46 8.61 27.43
CA CYS A 24 5.71 9.33 26.41
C CYS A 24 5.12 8.37 25.36
N ILE A 25 5.93 7.46 24.81
CA ILE A 25 5.49 6.44 23.85
C ILE A 25 4.38 5.58 24.45
N LYS A 26 4.53 5.14 25.70
CA LYS A 26 3.51 4.34 26.38
C LYS A 26 2.19 5.09 26.52
N MET A 27 2.24 6.38 26.88
CA MET A 27 1.04 7.22 26.94
C MET A 27 0.37 7.37 25.57
N LEU A 28 1.14 7.62 24.52
CA LEU A 28 0.62 7.77 23.15
C LEU A 28 -0.05 6.48 22.66
N ALA A 29 0.59 5.33 22.88
CA ALA A 29 0.03 4.02 22.54
C ALA A 29 -1.27 3.74 23.33
N ALA A 30 -1.27 4.03 24.64
CA ALA A 30 -2.45 3.84 25.49
C ALA A 30 -3.65 4.70 25.05
N ARG A 31 -3.42 5.95 24.63
CA ARG A 31 -4.47 6.83 24.09
C ARG A 31 -5.15 6.26 22.83
N LYS A 32 -4.44 5.41 22.07
CA LYS A 32 -4.97 4.70 20.89
C LYS A 32 -5.42 3.28 21.19
N HIS A 33 -5.44 2.84 22.46
CA HIS A 33 -5.70 1.46 22.87
C HIS A 33 -4.77 0.43 22.20
N MET A 34 -3.51 0.80 21.98
CA MET A 34 -2.49 -0.05 21.35
C MET A 34 -1.37 -0.39 22.34
N THR A 35 -0.71 -1.52 22.09
CA THR A 35 0.61 -1.78 22.67
C THR A 35 1.68 -0.91 22.00
N ILE A 36 2.85 -0.79 22.64
CA ILE A 36 3.98 -0.03 22.07
C ILE A 36 4.40 -0.61 20.71
N SER A 37 4.45 -1.94 20.58
CA SER A 37 4.82 -2.61 19.34
C SER A 37 3.82 -2.35 18.22
N GLU A 38 2.52 -2.42 18.52
CA GLU A 38 1.47 -2.08 17.56
C GLU A 38 1.55 -0.63 17.13
N TYR A 39 1.75 0.29 18.09
CA TYR A 39 1.90 1.71 17.81
C TYR A 39 3.05 2.00 16.83
N PHE A 40 4.23 1.40 17.05
CA PHE A 40 5.36 1.55 16.13
C PHE A 40 5.10 0.94 14.76
N LEU A 41 4.51 -0.26 14.71
CA LEU A 41 4.20 -0.92 13.44
C LEU A 41 3.12 -0.17 12.65
N ASP A 42 2.15 0.45 13.33
CA ASP A 42 1.10 1.26 12.71
C ASP A 42 1.69 2.51 12.04
N MET A 43 2.54 3.26 12.75
CA MET A 43 3.27 4.39 12.16
C MET A 43 4.13 3.96 10.96
N ALA A 44 4.85 2.85 11.09
CA ALA A 44 5.68 2.34 10.00
C ALA A 44 4.84 1.86 8.80
N LYS A 45 3.62 1.35 9.03
CA LYS A 45 2.73 0.90 7.96
C LYS A 45 2.25 2.04 7.08
N GLU A 46 1.99 3.22 7.65
CA GLU A 46 1.63 4.39 6.85
C GLU A 46 2.74 4.72 5.83
N ASP A 47 4.00 4.72 6.28
CA ASP A 47 5.16 4.96 5.42
C ASP A 47 5.44 3.80 4.44
N MET A 48 5.28 2.55 4.88
CA MET A 48 5.46 1.36 4.02
C MET A 48 4.37 1.27 2.95
N ALA A 49 3.12 1.59 3.29
CA ALA A 49 2.01 1.61 2.35
C ALA A 49 2.23 2.67 1.27
N ASN A 50 2.81 3.82 1.61
CA ASN A 50 3.17 4.84 0.63
C ASN A 50 4.26 4.38 -0.34
N LYS A 51 5.22 3.55 0.10
CA LYS A 51 6.24 2.97 -0.78
C LYS A 51 5.73 1.81 -1.64
N ALA A 52 4.79 1.01 -1.13
CA ALA A 52 4.21 -0.12 -1.85
C ALA A 52 3.15 0.29 -2.91
N LYS A 53 2.64 1.53 -2.84
CA LYS A 53 1.62 2.07 -3.74
C LYS A 53 2.16 2.97 -4.86
N LEU A 54 3.48 3.19 -4.93
CA LEU A 54 4.03 3.99 -6.02
C LEU A 54 3.84 3.24 -7.34
N PRO A 55 3.18 3.84 -8.34
CA PRO A 55 3.07 3.24 -9.65
C PRO A 55 4.47 2.89 -10.17
N ASN A 56 4.64 1.72 -10.79
CA ASN A 56 5.93 1.36 -11.36
C ASN A 56 6.27 2.31 -12.53
N LYS A 57 7.51 2.29 -13.02
CA LYS A 57 7.97 3.19 -14.09
C LYS A 57 7.04 3.19 -15.32
N LYS A 58 6.46 2.04 -15.68
CA LYS A 58 5.54 1.92 -16.81
C LYS A 58 4.22 2.62 -16.54
N THR A 59 3.65 2.43 -15.35
CA THR A 59 2.42 3.11 -14.95
C THR A 59 2.61 4.62 -14.85
N LEU A 60 3.74 5.09 -14.30
CA LEU A 60 4.08 6.52 -14.24
C LEU A 60 4.19 7.13 -15.65
N ALA A 61 4.80 6.41 -16.60
CA ALA A 61 4.89 6.86 -17.98
C ALA A 61 3.52 6.97 -18.65
N ALA A 62 2.63 5.99 -18.44
CA ALA A 62 1.27 6.01 -18.97
C ALA A 62 0.41 7.15 -18.37
N MET A 63 0.57 7.45 -17.08
CA MET A 63 -0.09 8.59 -16.44
C MET A 63 0.38 9.92 -17.04
N LYS A 64 1.69 10.06 -17.25
CA LYS A 64 2.28 11.25 -17.89
C LYS A 64 1.81 11.42 -19.34
N GLU A 65 1.76 10.33 -20.11
CA GLU A 65 1.24 10.34 -21.49
C GLU A 65 -0.20 10.85 -21.53
N LEU A 66 -1.05 10.41 -20.60
CA LEU A 66 -2.43 10.88 -20.49
C LEU A 66 -2.50 12.38 -20.16
N ASP A 67 -1.69 12.86 -19.20
CA ASP A 67 -1.65 14.28 -18.82
C ASP A 67 -1.16 15.19 -19.97
N GLU A 68 -0.31 14.67 -20.85
CA GLU A 68 0.19 15.35 -22.05
C GLU A 68 -0.79 15.29 -23.24
N GLY A 69 -1.98 14.70 -23.06
CA GLY A 69 -3.03 14.60 -24.08
C GLY A 69 -2.90 13.38 -25.00
N GLY A 70 -2.09 12.39 -24.62
CA GLY A 70 -2.05 11.07 -25.23
C GLY A 70 -3.20 10.16 -24.76
N GLY A 71 -3.08 8.86 -25.03
CA GLY A 71 -4.16 7.89 -24.80
C GLY A 71 -5.22 7.85 -25.91
N HIS A 72 -6.29 7.11 -25.67
CA HIS A 72 -7.37 6.89 -26.63
C HIS A 72 -8.69 7.47 -26.11
N SER A 73 -9.36 8.24 -26.97
CA SER A 73 -10.71 8.73 -26.74
C SER A 73 -11.70 7.91 -27.54
N PHE A 74 -12.79 7.51 -26.91
CA PHE A 74 -13.86 6.74 -27.54
C PHE A 74 -15.15 7.57 -27.54
N GLY A 75 -15.93 7.46 -28.61
CA GLY A 75 -17.17 8.23 -28.77
C GLY A 75 -18.32 7.72 -27.90
N SER A 76 -18.26 6.46 -27.49
CA SER A 76 -19.23 5.78 -26.63
C SER A 76 -18.56 4.68 -25.81
N LEU A 77 -19.30 4.12 -24.85
CA LEU A 77 -18.83 2.99 -24.06
C LEU A 77 -18.84 1.69 -24.89
N GLU A 78 -19.79 1.58 -25.82
CA GLU A 78 -19.92 0.49 -26.78
C GLU A 78 -18.69 0.43 -27.70
N ASP A 79 -18.27 1.58 -28.25
CA ASP A 79 -17.07 1.70 -29.09
C ASP A 79 -15.80 1.29 -28.33
N PHE A 80 -15.73 1.61 -27.04
CA PHE A 80 -14.61 1.22 -26.18
C PHE A 80 -14.52 -0.30 -26.05
N TRP A 81 -15.62 -0.98 -25.73
CA TRP A 81 -15.63 -2.44 -25.58
C TRP A 81 -15.32 -3.16 -26.88
N GLU A 82 -15.87 -2.69 -28.00
CA GLU A 82 -15.59 -3.23 -29.33
C GLU A 82 -14.09 -3.12 -29.68
N GLN A 83 -13.48 -1.94 -29.47
CA GLN A 83 -12.05 -1.75 -29.73
C GLN A 83 -11.14 -2.52 -28.77
N MET A 84 -11.60 -2.78 -27.54
CA MET A 84 -10.86 -3.62 -26.59
C MET A 84 -11.03 -5.11 -26.86
N GLY A 85 -11.94 -5.51 -27.76
CA GLY A 85 -12.23 -6.92 -28.07
C GLY A 85 -12.84 -7.68 -26.90
N ILE A 86 -13.55 -6.97 -26.00
CA ILE A 86 -14.17 -7.52 -24.81
C ILE A 86 -15.69 -7.50 -25.01
N ASP A 87 -16.36 -8.63 -24.81
CA ASP A 87 -17.82 -8.65 -24.70
C ASP A 87 -18.19 -8.26 -23.26
N PRO A 88 -18.85 -7.11 -23.03
CA PRO A 88 -19.22 -6.65 -21.70
C PRO A 88 -20.31 -7.53 -21.04
N ASN A 89 -20.91 -8.47 -21.77
CA ASN A 89 -21.97 -9.36 -21.30
C ASN A 89 -21.56 -10.84 -21.21
N ALA A 90 -20.28 -11.17 -21.42
CA ALA A 90 -19.76 -12.53 -21.36
C ALA A 90 -19.65 -13.12 -19.94
#